data_AF-A0A1M6IS77-F1
#
_entry.id   AF-A0A1M6IS77-F1
#
_cell.length_a   1.000
_cell.length_b   1.000
_cell.length_c   1.000
_cell.angle_alpha   90.00
_cell.angle_beta   90.00
_cell.angle_gamma   90.00
#
_symmetry.space_group_name_H-M   'P 1'
#
loop_
_entity.id
_entity.type
_entity.pdbx_description
1 polymer ?
#
loop_
_entity_poly.entity_id
_entity_poly.type
_entity_poly.pdbx_seq_one_letter_code
_entity_poly.pdbx_strand_id
1 'polypeptide(L)'
;MKKIVFFVFLLLAFYLLLGCPSIFDAINLKLFAAPEHIITRFYAEQDLAEDQLIDSLILAGPKMVPLLEREILKKEIPRRRYAISALGHLGNNNSITILEHILQDKSEKEVFRADALEAIAGINLTYAQKIAPTYLNDTSFVANRANEILANSTSLYKRTYWDALLHRHY
;
A
#
# COMPACT_ATOMS: atom_id res chain seq x y z
N MET A 1 -44.06 13.84 -10.47
CA MET A 1 -44.10 13.65 -9.00
C MET A 1 -43.26 12.50 -8.49
N LYS A 2 -43.46 11.24 -8.91
CA LYS A 2 -42.73 10.07 -8.36
C LYS A 2 -41.19 10.17 -8.42
N LYS A 3 -40.61 10.75 -9.50
CA LYS A 3 -39.16 10.96 -9.65
C LYS A 3 -38.58 11.99 -8.67
N ILE A 4 -39.34 13.04 -8.35
CA ILE A 4 -38.91 14.09 -7.41
C ILE A 4 -38.95 13.57 -5.99
N VAL A 5 -39.99 12.82 -5.61
CA VAL A 5 -40.09 12.16 -4.30
C VAL A 5 -38.95 11.15 -4.11
N PHE A 6 -38.62 10.37 -5.14
CA PHE A 6 -37.47 9.46 -5.11
C PHE A 6 -36.14 10.20 -4.93
N PHE A 7 -35.93 11.31 -5.64
CA PHE A 7 -34.70 12.09 -5.54
C PHE A 7 -34.53 12.75 -4.17
N VAL A 8 -35.63 13.24 -3.58
CA VAL A 8 -35.65 13.79 -2.21
C VAL A 8 -35.33 12.71 -1.18
N PHE A 9 -35.89 11.50 -1.32
CA PHE A 9 -35.55 10.37 -0.45
C PHE A 9 -34.09 9.95 -0.57
N LEU A 10 -33.52 9.97 -1.78
CA LEU A 10 -32.11 9.63 -2.01
C LEU A 10 -31.18 10.67 -1.37
N LEU A 11 -31.51 11.96 -1.48
CA LEU A 11 -30.77 13.05 -0.80
C LEU A 11 -30.88 12.96 0.73
N LEU A 12 -32.07 12.63 1.26
CA LEU A 12 -32.28 12.44 2.70
C LEU A 12 -31.51 11.23 3.24
N ALA A 13 -31.49 10.12 2.49
CA ALA A 13 -30.69 8.95 2.84
C ALA A 13 -29.18 9.26 2.80
N PHE A 14 -28.73 10.02 1.80
CA PHE A 14 -27.34 10.47 1.70
C PHE A 14 -26.95 11.42 2.84
N TYR A 15 -27.84 12.33 3.23
CA TYR A 15 -27.65 13.25 4.36
C TYR A 15 -27.63 12.51 5.71
N LEU A 16 -28.48 11.49 5.90
CA LEU A 16 -28.49 10.64 7.10
C LEU A 16 -27.26 9.73 7.17
N LEU A 17 -26.74 9.25 6.02
CA LEU A 17 -25.49 8.48 5.94
C LEU A 17 -24.26 9.34 6.25
N LEU A 18 -24.21 10.57 5.74
CA LEU A 18 -23.11 11.51 6.01
C LEU A 18 -23.19 12.19 7.38
N GLY A 19 -24.38 12.24 7.98
CA GLY A 19 -24.61 12.80 9.32
C GLY A 19 -24.25 11.86 10.47
N CYS A 20 -23.84 10.62 10.19
CA CYS A 20 -23.34 9.70 11.19
C CYS A 20 -21.87 10.04 11.51
N PRO A 21 -21.54 10.52 12.72
CA PRO A 21 -20.19 10.98 13.05
C PRO A 21 -19.13 9.90 12.79
N SER A 22 -19.45 8.63 13.05
CA SER A 22 -18.53 7.50 12.80
C SER A 22 -18.26 7.24 11.33
N ILE A 23 -19.24 7.45 10.44
CA ILE A 23 -19.06 7.31 8.99
C ILE A 23 -18.28 8.51 8.46
N PHE A 24 -18.62 9.71 8.89
CA PHE A 24 -17.91 10.92 8.52
C PHE A 24 -16.46 10.89 9.00
N ASP A 25 -16.19 10.47 10.24
CA ASP A 25 -14.86 10.31 10.79
C ASP A 25 -14.06 9.23 10.03
N ALA A 26 -14.68 8.11 9.68
CA ALA A 26 -14.03 7.08 8.87
C ALA A 26 -13.66 7.57 7.46
N ILE A 27 -14.55 8.35 6.81
CA ILE A 27 -14.33 8.94 5.48
C ILE A 27 -13.30 10.07 5.56
N ASN A 28 -13.43 11.00 6.51
CA ASN A 28 -12.48 12.09 6.72
C ASN A 28 -11.09 11.57 6.99
N LEU A 29 -10.99 10.53 7.81
CA LEU A 29 -9.71 10.01 8.21
C LEU A 29 -9.02 9.23 7.08
N LYS A 30 -9.76 8.51 6.25
CA LYS A 30 -9.20 7.78 5.10
C LYS A 30 -8.81 8.70 3.93
N LEU A 31 -9.52 9.80 3.71
CA LEU A 31 -9.32 10.66 2.53
C LEU A 31 -8.64 11.99 2.83
N PHE A 32 -8.96 12.62 3.95
CA PHE A 32 -8.62 14.02 4.23
C PHE A 32 -7.65 14.23 5.40
N ALA A 33 -7.33 13.19 6.19
CA ALA A 33 -6.36 13.32 7.27
C ALA A 33 -4.95 13.68 6.79
N ALA A 34 -4.19 14.34 7.67
CA ALA A 34 -2.77 14.60 7.48
C ALA A 34 -1.97 13.29 7.45
N PRO A 35 -0.93 13.17 6.61
CA PRO A 35 -0.10 11.95 6.50
C PRO A 35 0.40 11.43 7.86
N GLU A 36 0.75 12.32 8.78
CA GLU A 36 1.25 12.01 10.11
C GLU A 36 0.20 11.29 10.96
N HIS A 37 -1.06 11.70 10.85
CA HIS A 37 -2.15 11.06 11.57
C HIS A 37 -2.43 9.66 11.01
N ILE A 38 -2.40 9.52 9.69
CA ILE A 38 -2.63 8.25 8.99
C ILE A 38 -1.54 7.24 9.37
N ILE A 39 -0.27 7.65 9.34
CA ILE A 39 0.83 6.74 9.67
C ILE A 39 0.84 6.36 11.16
N THR A 40 0.49 7.30 12.04
CA THR A 40 0.38 7.03 13.49
C THR A 40 -0.68 5.96 13.74
N ARG A 41 -1.85 6.10 13.10
CA ARG A 41 -2.93 5.13 13.21
C ARG A 41 -2.55 3.78 12.60
N PHE A 42 -1.92 3.78 11.43
CA PHE A 42 -1.41 2.57 10.79
C PHE A 42 -0.47 1.76 11.70
N TYR A 43 0.33 2.41 12.56
CA TYR A 43 1.16 1.72 13.54
C TYR A 43 0.42 1.35 14.84
N ALA A 44 -0.65 2.05 15.20
CA ALA A 44 -1.37 1.87 16.46
C ALA A 44 -2.52 0.85 16.38
N GLU A 45 -3.20 0.71 15.25
CA GLU A 45 -4.35 -0.20 15.11
C GLU A 45 -3.92 -1.66 15.28
N GLN A 46 -4.59 -2.45 16.10
CA GLN A 46 -4.22 -3.87 16.30
C GLN A 46 -5.17 -4.85 15.62
N ASP A 47 -6.42 -4.44 15.38
CA ASP A 47 -7.51 -5.35 14.99
C ASP A 47 -7.80 -5.39 13.48
N LEU A 48 -6.86 -4.93 12.65
CA LEU A 48 -7.00 -5.01 11.20
C LEU A 48 -6.54 -6.38 10.70
N ALA A 49 -7.34 -6.96 9.80
CA ALA A 49 -6.90 -8.10 9.00
C ALA A 49 -5.67 -7.68 8.17
N GLU A 50 -4.74 -8.62 7.95
CA GLU A 50 -3.46 -8.34 7.29
C GLU A 50 -3.64 -7.71 5.90
N ASP A 51 -4.66 -8.18 5.19
CA ASP A 51 -5.08 -7.71 3.88
C ASP A 51 -5.71 -6.31 3.89
N GLN A 52 -5.94 -5.67 5.03
CA GLN A 52 -6.47 -4.30 5.13
C GLN A 52 -5.43 -3.27 5.59
N LEU A 53 -4.25 -3.74 6.01
CA LEU A 53 -3.25 -2.90 6.68
C LEU A 53 -2.78 -1.70 5.85
N ILE A 54 -2.71 -1.85 4.53
CA ILE A 54 -2.21 -0.81 3.63
C ILE A 54 -3.30 0.11 3.06
N ASP A 55 -4.58 -0.17 3.33
CA ASP A 55 -5.69 0.55 2.67
C ASP A 55 -5.72 2.02 2.99
N SER A 56 -5.51 2.36 4.27
CA SER A 56 -5.44 3.76 4.70
C SER A 56 -4.29 4.51 4.01
N LEU A 57 -3.16 3.84 3.77
CA LEU A 57 -1.99 4.41 3.10
C LEU A 57 -2.25 4.63 1.61
N ILE A 58 -2.90 3.66 0.94
CA ILE A 58 -3.25 3.76 -0.49
C ILE A 58 -4.33 4.83 -0.71
N LEU A 59 -5.37 4.87 0.13
CA LEU A 59 -6.45 5.85 0.04
C LEU A 59 -5.97 7.28 0.28
N ALA A 60 -4.99 7.45 1.17
CA ALA A 60 -4.32 8.73 1.37
C ALA A 60 -3.54 9.17 0.11
N GLY A 61 -3.04 8.22 -0.68
CA GLY A 61 -2.45 8.48 -1.99
C GLY A 61 -1.04 9.08 -1.93
N PRO A 62 -0.62 9.81 -2.99
CA PRO A 62 0.78 10.22 -3.18
C PRO A 62 1.39 11.06 -2.05
N LYS A 63 0.58 11.76 -1.25
CA LYS A 63 1.05 12.54 -0.08
C LYS A 63 1.73 11.67 0.98
N MET A 64 1.49 10.36 0.99
CA MET A 64 2.15 9.43 1.91
C MET A 64 3.59 9.10 1.50
N VAL A 65 3.97 9.27 0.23
CA VAL A 65 5.24 8.76 -0.28
C VAL A 65 6.45 9.32 0.47
N PRO A 66 6.63 10.65 0.64
CA PRO A 66 7.81 11.18 1.33
C PRO A 66 7.92 10.71 2.79
N LEU A 67 6.77 10.52 3.43
CA LEU A 67 6.71 10.04 4.81
C LEU A 67 7.07 8.56 4.90
N LEU A 68 6.49 7.72 4.04
CA LEU A 68 6.79 6.29 3.98
C LEU A 68 8.27 6.05 3.64
N GLU A 69 8.82 6.76 2.65
CA GLU A 69 10.25 6.69 2.28
C GLU A 69 11.17 6.91 3.48
N ARG A 70 10.85 7.89 4.34
CA ARG A 70 11.61 8.14 5.57
C ARG A 70 11.42 7.05 6.62
N GLU A 71 10.21 6.53 6.79
CA GLU A 71 9.92 5.53 7.82
C GLU A 71 10.52 4.16 7.49
N ILE A 72 10.49 3.72 6.23
CA ILE A 72 10.98 2.38 5.84
C ILE A 72 12.50 2.19 6.02
N LEU A 73 13.27 3.25 6.24
CA LEU A 73 14.70 3.16 6.57
C LEU A 73 14.96 2.77 8.03
N LYS A 74 13.97 2.97 8.92
CA LYS A 74 14.11 2.64 10.34
C LYS A 74 13.83 1.15 10.54
N LYS A 75 14.86 0.36 10.85
CA LYS A 75 14.72 -1.12 10.93
C LYS A 75 13.70 -1.61 11.97
N GLU A 76 13.45 -0.83 13.02
CA GLU A 76 12.59 -1.19 14.15
C GLU A 76 11.13 -0.76 14.01
N ILE A 77 10.71 -0.15 12.89
CA ILE A 77 9.32 0.31 12.79
C ILE A 77 8.34 -0.88 12.77
N PRO A 78 7.22 -0.79 13.50
CA PRO A 78 6.14 -1.77 13.36
C PRO A 78 5.68 -1.81 11.90
N ARG A 79 5.21 -2.98 11.44
CA ARG A 79 4.55 -3.09 10.12
C ARG A 79 5.40 -2.64 8.93
N ARG A 80 6.73 -2.63 9.06
CA ARG A 80 7.68 -2.19 8.03
C ARG A 80 7.42 -2.81 6.66
N ARG A 81 7.18 -4.12 6.60
CA ARG A 81 6.85 -4.84 5.35
C ARG A 81 5.65 -4.24 4.61
N TYR A 82 4.60 -3.87 5.34
CA TYR A 82 3.39 -3.29 4.75
C TYR A 82 3.62 -1.86 4.29
N ALA A 83 4.48 -1.10 4.99
CA ALA A 83 4.90 0.23 4.52
C ALA A 83 5.74 0.15 3.23
N ILE A 84 6.62 -0.86 3.11
CA ILE A 84 7.38 -1.15 1.88
C ILE A 84 6.42 -1.52 0.74
N SER A 85 5.50 -2.46 0.98
CA SER A 85 4.47 -2.85 0.02
C SER A 85 3.62 -1.66 -0.45
N ALA A 86 3.19 -0.80 0.47
CA ALA A 86 2.39 0.39 0.16
C ALA A 86 3.10 1.33 -0.83
N LEU A 87 4.43 1.51 -0.74
CA LEU A 87 5.19 2.28 -1.73
C LEU A 87 5.11 1.66 -3.14
N GLY A 88 5.16 0.33 -3.23
CA GLY A 88 4.93 -0.42 -4.46
C GLY A 88 3.58 -0.09 -5.12
N HIS A 89 2.52 -0.08 -4.31
CA HIS A 89 1.17 0.25 -4.75
C HIS A 89 1.01 1.72 -5.14
N LEU A 90 1.59 2.63 -4.37
CA LEU A 90 1.57 4.08 -4.64
C LEU A 90 2.32 4.44 -5.93
N GLY A 91 3.31 3.64 -6.34
CA GLY A 91 3.84 3.67 -7.70
C GLY A 91 4.75 4.87 -8.02
N ASN A 92 5.36 5.49 -7.01
CA ASN A 92 6.29 6.61 -7.26
C ASN A 92 7.65 6.08 -7.71
N ASN A 93 8.06 6.39 -8.94
CA ASN A 93 9.35 6.00 -9.51
C ASN A 93 10.55 6.48 -8.67
N ASN A 94 10.44 7.61 -7.96
CA ASN A 94 11.51 8.12 -7.12
C ASN A 94 11.79 7.20 -5.91
N SER A 95 10.81 6.38 -5.51
CA SER A 95 10.96 5.41 -4.42
C SER A 95 11.80 4.19 -4.81
N ILE A 96 12.13 3.99 -6.09
CA ILE A 96 12.96 2.85 -6.52
C ILE A 96 14.32 2.89 -5.84
N THR A 97 14.99 4.05 -5.81
CA THR A 97 16.34 4.17 -5.22
C THR A 97 16.39 3.77 -3.75
N ILE A 98 15.36 4.10 -2.97
CA ILE A 98 15.31 3.74 -1.55
C ILE A 98 14.97 2.26 -1.34
N LEU A 99 14.14 1.69 -2.21
CA LEU A 99 13.83 0.25 -2.19
C LEU A 99 15.04 -0.58 -2.62
N GLU A 100 15.84 -0.10 -3.57
CA GLU A 100 17.10 -0.74 -3.94
C GLU A 100 18.09 -0.76 -2.78
N HIS A 101 18.16 0.33 -2.00
CA HIS A 101 18.99 0.35 -0.80
C HIS A 101 18.61 -0.76 0.19
N ILE A 102 17.32 -0.99 0.42
CA ILE A 102 16.83 -2.10 1.26
C ILE A 102 17.16 -3.45 0.62
N LEU A 103 16.88 -3.62 -0.67
CA LEU A 103 17.13 -4.87 -1.41
C LEU A 103 18.62 -5.27 -1.41
N GLN A 104 19.53 -4.30 -1.48
CA GLN A 104 20.98 -4.53 -1.55
C GLN A 104 21.64 -4.69 -0.18
N ASP A 105 21.01 -4.23 0.90
CA ASP A 105 21.55 -4.37 2.26
C ASP A 105 21.55 -5.84 2.72
N LYS A 106 22.73 -6.46 2.72
CA LYS A 106 22.90 -7.86 3.17
C LYS A 106 22.72 -8.06 4.68
N SER A 107 22.72 -6.99 5.47
CA SER A 107 22.38 -7.03 6.89
C SER A 107 20.87 -6.92 7.15
N GLU A 108 20.08 -6.68 6.10
CA GLU A 108 18.63 -6.59 6.19
C GLU A 108 17.99 -7.98 6.22
N LYS A 109 16.84 -8.08 6.89
CA LYS A 109 16.07 -9.34 6.90
C LYS A 109 15.63 -9.69 5.48
N GLU A 110 15.81 -10.96 5.10
CA GLU A 110 15.54 -11.46 3.74
C GLU A 110 14.11 -11.14 3.27
N VAL A 111 13.13 -11.22 4.17
CA VAL A 111 11.73 -10.89 3.90
C VAL A 111 11.59 -9.43 3.43
N PHE A 112 12.22 -8.47 4.12
CA PHE A 112 12.12 -7.05 3.72
C PHE A 112 12.86 -6.77 2.41
N ARG A 113 13.93 -7.50 2.12
CA ARG A 113 14.61 -7.43 0.82
C ARG A 113 13.71 -7.95 -0.30
N ALA A 114 13.00 -9.06 -0.07
CA ALA A 114 12.04 -9.61 -1.02
C ALA A 114 10.83 -8.69 -1.22
N ASP A 115 10.30 -8.09 -0.14
CA ASP A 115 9.23 -7.09 -0.19
C ASP A 115 9.67 -5.84 -0.98
N ALA A 116 10.93 -5.42 -0.84
CA ALA A 116 11.47 -4.29 -1.59
C ALA A 116 11.56 -4.59 -3.09
N LEU A 117 12.00 -5.80 -3.47
CA LEU A 117 12.03 -6.23 -4.87
C LEU A 117 10.61 -6.29 -5.49
N GLU A 118 9.63 -6.76 -4.73
CA GLU A 118 8.22 -6.73 -5.15
C GLU A 118 7.67 -5.32 -5.28
N ALA A 119 7.96 -4.43 -4.33
CA ALA A 119 7.56 -3.03 -4.41
C ALA A 119 8.16 -2.35 -5.65
N ILE A 120 9.43 -2.64 -5.98
CA ILE A 120 10.05 -2.16 -7.23
C ILE A 120 9.28 -2.68 -8.45
N ALA A 121 8.84 -3.94 -8.47
CA ALA A 121 8.02 -4.49 -9.54
C ALA A 121 6.64 -3.82 -9.63
N GLY A 122 6.02 -3.50 -8.50
CA GLY A 122 4.75 -2.77 -8.43
C GLY A 122 4.83 -1.32 -8.93
N ILE A 123 6.01 -0.70 -8.82
CA ILE A 123 6.32 0.62 -9.39
C ILE A 123 6.66 0.51 -10.87
N ASN A 124 7.62 -0.35 -11.21
CA ASN A 124 8.15 -0.53 -12.56
C ASN A 124 8.57 -1.99 -12.81
N LEU A 125 7.64 -2.78 -13.33
CA LEU A 125 7.83 -4.21 -13.62
C LEU A 125 8.99 -4.44 -14.60
N THR A 126 9.08 -3.65 -15.67
CA THR A 126 10.16 -3.78 -16.67
C THR A 126 11.53 -3.60 -16.03
N TYR A 127 11.67 -2.64 -15.12
CA TYR A 127 12.89 -2.44 -14.37
C TYR A 127 13.18 -3.60 -13.42
N ALA A 128 12.17 -4.05 -12.68
CA ALA A 128 12.31 -5.21 -11.78
C ALA A 128 12.75 -6.47 -12.54
N GLN A 129 12.16 -6.76 -13.69
CA GLN A 129 12.54 -7.88 -14.56
C GLN A 129 13.98 -7.77 -15.06
N LYS A 130 14.47 -6.56 -15.32
CA LYS A 130 15.86 -6.33 -15.72
C LYS A 130 16.83 -6.67 -14.59
N ILE A 131 16.50 -6.35 -13.33
CA ILE A 131 17.39 -6.57 -12.19
C ILE A 131 17.21 -7.94 -11.52
N ALA A 132 16.03 -8.57 -11.62
CA ALA A 132 15.72 -9.85 -10.98
C ALA A 132 16.75 -10.98 -11.23
N PRO A 133 17.37 -11.13 -12.42
CA PRO A 133 18.37 -12.16 -12.67
C PRO A 133 19.58 -12.12 -11.73
N THR A 134 19.94 -10.94 -11.20
CA THR A 134 21.08 -10.81 -10.26
C THR A 134 20.78 -11.41 -8.88
N TYR A 135 19.50 -11.64 -8.57
CA TYR A 135 19.03 -12.12 -7.27
C TYR A 135 18.61 -13.60 -7.26
N LEU A 136 18.74 -14.31 -8.38
CA LEU A 136 18.34 -15.72 -8.50
C LEU A 136 19.15 -16.67 -7.60
N ASN A 137 20.38 -16.30 -7.27
CA ASN A 137 21.26 -17.05 -6.37
C ASN A 137 21.37 -16.40 -4.98
N ASP A 138 20.47 -15.46 -4.66
CA ASP A 138 20.38 -14.87 -3.33
C ASP A 138 19.67 -15.84 -2.36
N THR A 139 19.30 -15.35 -1.19
CA THR A 139 18.51 -16.05 -0.17
C THR A 139 17.18 -16.56 -0.73
N SER A 140 16.61 -17.62 -0.12
CA SER A 140 15.43 -18.30 -0.66
C SER A 140 14.24 -17.37 -0.90
N PHE A 141 13.97 -16.42 0.01
CA PHE A 141 12.89 -15.44 -0.15
C PHE A 141 13.12 -14.51 -1.34
N VAL A 142 14.32 -13.95 -1.46
CA VAL A 142 14.66 -12.98 -2.52
C VAL A 142 14.73 -13.68 -3.88
N ALA A 143 15.33 -14.89 -3.93
CA ALA A 143 15.41 -15.70 -5.14
C ALA A 143 14.02 -16.16 -5.61
N ASN A 144 13.14 -16.59 -4.70
CA ASN A 144 11.75 -16.93 -5.04
C ASN A 144 11.02 -15.73 -5.64
N ARG A 145 11.15 -14.55 -5.02
CA ARG A 145 10.53 -13.33 -5.53
C ARG A 145 11.06 -12.92 -6.90
N ALA A 146 12.37 -13.05 -7.13
CA ALA A 146 12.98 -12.81 -8.43
C ALA A 146 12.41 -13.76 -9.51
N ASN A 147 12.25 -15.05 -9.20
CA ASN A 147 11.62 -16.01 -10.09
C ASN A 147 10.16 -15.65 -10.41
N GLU A 148 9.36 -15.24 -9.42
CA GLU A 148 7.97 -14.81 -9.62
C GLU A 148 7.86 -13.60 -10.57
N ILE A 149 8.75 -12.62 -10.41
CA ILE A 149 8.82 -11.42 -11.27
C ILE A 149 9.18 -11.78 -12.71
N LEU A 150 10.15 -12.68 -12.89
CA LEU A 150 10.56 -13.15 -14.22
C LEU A 150 9.48 -14.00 -14.90
N ALA A 151 8.72 -14.76 -14.13
CA ALA A 151 7.60 -15.55 -14.64
C ALA A 151 6.38 -14.69 -15.03
N ASN A 152 6.43 -13.37 -14.79
CA ASN A 152 5.30 -12.44 -14.98
C ASN A 152 4.02 -12.95 -14.33
N SER A 153 4.16 -13.55 -13.13
CA SER A 153 3.03 -14.21 -12.49
C SER A 153 1.98 -13.17 -12.07
N THR A 154 0.71 -13.55 -12.14
CA THR A 154 -0.44 -12.74 -11.69
C THR A 154 -0.38 -12.35 -10.21
N SER A 155 0.61 -12.82 -9.44
CA SER A 155 0.80 -12.48 -8.02
C SER A 155 1.19 -11.02 -7.77
N LEU A 156 1.72 -10.31 -8.77
CA LEU A 156 2.10 -8.89 -8.66
C LEU A 156 0.88 -7.96 -8.76
N TYR A 157 -0.20 -8.32 -8.08
CA TYR A 157 -1.45 -7.59 -8.07
C TYR A 157 -1.23 -6.18 -7.50
N LYS A 158 -1.48 -5.17 -8.33
CA LYS A 158 -1.43 -3.77 -7.91
C LYS A 158 -2.78 -3.36 -7.36
N ARG A 159 -2.89 -3.32 -6.04
CA ARG A 159 -4.06 -2.78 -5.34
C ARG A 159 -4.36 -1.35 -5.79
N THR A 160 -5.58 -1.13 -6.28
CA THR A 160 -6.03 0.19 -6.73
C THR A 160 -6.73 0.96 -5.62
N TYR A 161 -6.95 2.26 -5.84
CA TYR A 161 -7.79 3.09 -4.97
C TYR A 161 -9.18 2.45 -4.74
N TRP A 162 -9.78 1.86 -5.78
CA TRP A 162 -11.11 1.25 -5.68
C TRP A 162 -11.10 -0.05 -4.88
N ASP A 163 -10.02 -0.83 -4.97
CA ASP A 163 -9.88 -2.06 -4.20
C ASP A 163 -9.70 -1.76 -2.71
N ALA A 164 -8.94 -0.70 -2.39
CA ALA A 164 -8.79 -0.21 -1.02
C ALA A 164 -10.09 0.41 -0.47
N LEU A 165 -10.84 1.14 -1.30
CA LEU A 165 -12.11 1.77 -0.88
C LEU A 165 -13.20 0.72 -0.61
N LEU A 166 -13.27 -0.32 -1.44
CA LEU A 166 -14.33 -1.34 -1.40
C LEU A 166 -13.93 -2.59 -0.61
N HIS A 167 -12.73 -2.63 -0.02
CA HIS A 167 -12.16 -3.81 0.64
C HIS A 167 -12.28 -5.06 -0.25
N ARG A 168 -11.88 -4.92 -1.53
CA ARG A 168 -11.79 -6.05 -2.46
C ARG A 168 -10.42 -6.68 -2.29
N HIS A 169 -10.43 -7.98 -2.03
CA HIS A 169 -9.26 -8.81 -1.81
C HIS A 169 -9.29 -9.95 -2.84
N TYR A 170 -8.17 -10.22 -3.51
CA TYR A 170 -8.02 -11.23 -4.57
C TYR A 170 -6.97 -12.26 -4.18
#